data_AF-A0A7V3X912-F1
#
_entry.id   AF-A0A7V3X912-F1
#
_cell.length_a   1.000
_cell.length_b   1.000
_cell.length_c   1.000
_cell.angle_alpha   90.00
_cell.angle_beta   90.00
_cell.angle_gamma   90.00
#
_symmetry.space_group_name_H-M   'P 1'
#
loop_
_entity.id
_entity.type
_entity.pdbx_description
1 polymer ?
#
loop_
_entity_poly.entity_id
_entity_poly.type
_entity_poly.pdbx_seq_one_letter_code
_entity_poly.pdbx_strand_id
1 'polypeptide(L)'
;MKKYKSDMSTKLKYIYFLSIFLFAFNCIQSQKEIIIPLTKLNNTDTILVGDVLLLNKKDSSGLVSNFILNRTEYFLIKGYTPEMKVQVIDRYVRKNKPSDLEKFNSFAMIFIKESAEINEKNVPDNAEMLETPGFSVHKDFIFSYSWENGILKGKLRFENGKITDKKN
;
A
#
# COMPACT_ATOMS: atom_id res chain seq x y z
N MET A 1 59.01 -21.97 -29.67
CA MET A 1 57.99 -20.90 -29.53
C MET A 1 56.57 -21.45 -29.56
N LYS A 2 56.03 -21.98 -28.45
CA LYS A 2 54.59 -22.35 -28.32
C LYS A 2 54.14 -22.32 -26.84
N LYS A 3 54.31 -21.20 -26.14
CA LYS A 3 53.81 -21.04 -24.75
C LYS A 3 52.91 -19.84 -24.48
N TYR A 4 52.66 -18.97 -25.47
CA TYR A 4 51.91 -17.72 -25.26
C TYR A 4 50.41 -17.76 -25.63
N LYS A 5 49.93 -18.77 -26.37
CA LYS A 5 48.51 -18.83 -26.78
C LYS A 5 47.55 -19.34 -25.70
N SER A 6 48.04 -20.10 -24.72
CA SER A 6 47.18 -20.70 -23.68
C SER A 6 46.73 -19.67 -22.63
N ASP A 7 47.58 -18.69 -22.33
CA ASP A 7 47.34 -17.75 -21.22
C ASP A 7 46.28 -16.69 -21.57
N MET A 8 46.22 -16.28 -22.84
CA MET A 8 45.27 -15.25 -23.31
C MET A 8 43.82 -15.77 -23.36
N SER A 9 43.63 -17.05 -23.69
CA SER A 9 42.31 -17.71 -23.71
C SER A 9 41.69 -17.81 -22.31
N THR A 10 42.50 -18.13 -21.32
CA THR A 10 42.07 -18.20 -19.92
C THR A 10 41.68 -16.82 -19.41
N LYS A 11 42.50 -15.79 -19.68
CA LYS A 11 42.20 -14.40 -19.30
C LYS A 11 40.91 -13.86 -19.91
N LEU A 12 40.63 -14.17 -21.18
CA LEU A 12 39.38 -13.76 -21.84
C LEU A 12 38.15 -14.42 -21.20
N LYS A 13 38.24 -15.70 -20.82
CA LYS A 13 37.15 -16.41 -20.14
C LYS A 13 36.83 -15.79 -18.78
N TYR A 14 37.86 -15.40 -18.02
CA TYR A 14 37.65 -14.72 -16.74
C TYR A 14 36.97 -13.35 -16.87
N ILE A 15 37.35 -12.55 -17.87
CA ILE A 15 36.71 -11.25 -18.12
C ILE A 15 35.24 -11.44 -18.50
N TYR A 16 34.93 -12.43 -19.34
CA TYR A 16 33.56 -12.74 -19.73
C TYR A 16 32.72 -13.19 -18.53
N PHE A 17 33.23 -14.09 -17.69
CA PHE A 17 32.55 -14.51 -16.46
C PHE A 17 32.33 -13.36 -15.48
N LEU A 18 33.32 -12.49 -15.30
CA LEU A 18 33.22 -11.32 -14.42
C LEU A 18 32.15 -10.33 -14.93
N SER A 19 32.06 -10.14 -16.25
CA SER A 19 31.04 -9.26 -16.84
C SER A 19 29.62 -9.80 -16.65
N ILE A 20 29.40 -11.11 -16.79
CA ILE A 20 28.11 -11.75 -16.51
C ILE A 20 27.77 -11.66 -15.02
N PHE A 21 28.75 -11.90 -14.15
CA PHE A 21 28.54 -11.81 -12.71
C PHE A 21 28.16 -10.39 -12.27
N LEU A 22 28.85 -9.37 -12.79
CA LEU A 22 28.52 -7.97 -12.53
C LEU A 22 27.15 -7.58 -13.08
N PHE A 23 26.75 -8.10 -14.24
CA PHE A 23 25.43 -7.86 -14.80
C PHE A 23 24.32 -8.54 -13.96
N ALA A 24 24.52 -9.79 -13.55
CA ALA A 24 23.61 -10.50 -12.66
C ALA A 24 23.52 -9.83 -11.27
N PHE A 25 24.64 -9.35 -10.73
CA PHE A 25 24.68 -8.65 -9.45
C PHE A 25 23.96 -7.29 -9.50
N ASN A 26 24.10 -6.54 -10.61
CA ASN A 26 23.32 -5.33 -10.84
C ASN A 26 21.81 -5.64 -11.04
N CYS A 27 21.46 -6.73 -11.73
CA CYS A 27 20.07 -7.17 -11.84
C CYS A 27 19.45 -7.53 -10.48
N ILE A 28 20.21 -8.18 -9.59
CA ILE A 28 19.74 -8.53 -8.24
C ILE A 28 19.62 -7.29 -7.35
N GLN A 29 20.55 -6.32 -7.47
CA GLN A 29 20.44 -5.03 -6.78
C GLN A 29 19.24 -4.21 -7.26
N SER A 30 18.90 -4.29 -8.56
CA SER A 30 17.73 -3.62 -9.15
C SER A 30 16.39 -4.23 -8.73
N GLN A 31 16.37 -5.42 -8.10
CA GLN A 31 15.15 -6.00 -7.52
C GLN A 31 15.00 -5.73 -6.01
N LYS A 32 15.93 -4.99 -5.39
CA LYS A 32 15.73 -4.40 -4.06
C LYS A 32 15.05 -3.04 -4.17
N GLU A 33 13.94 -2.97 -4.90
CA GLU A 33 13.02 -1.85 -4.75
C GLU A 33 12.04 -2.15 -3.62
N ILE A 34 12.32 -1.49 -2.49
CA ILE A 34 11.33 -0.83 -1.65
C ILE A 34 10.50 -1.76 -0.74
N ILE A 35 11.17 -2.32 0.27
CA ILE A 35 10.55 -2.33 1.60
C ILE A 35 10.85 -0.95 2.17
N ILE A 36 9.85 -0.07 2.18
CA ILE A 36 9.94 1.21 2.89
C ILE A 36 10.13 0.86 4.37
N PRO A 37 11.28 1.13 5.01
CA PRO A 37 11.31 1.13 6.45
C PRO A 37 10.39 2.27 6.90
N LEU A 38 9.39 1.95 7.73
CA LEU A 38 8.52 2.88 8.43
C LEU A 38 9.34 4.04 8.99
N THR A 39 9.49 5.10 8.19
CA THR A 39 10.25 6.27 8.55
C THR A 39 9.25 7.19 9.21
N LYS A 40 9.50 7.46 10.49
CA LYS A 40 8.93 8.60 11.19
C LYS A 40 8.98 9.80 10.25
N LEU A 41 7.81 10.27 9.82
CA LEU A 41 7.66 11.54 9.12
C LEU A 41 8.13 12.65 10.06
N ASN A 42 9.38 13.07 9.91
CA ASN A 42 9.89 14.29 10.51
C ASN A 42 9.50 15.48 9.62
N ASN A 43 8.64 16.32 10.19
CA ASN A 43 8.55 17.78 10.06
C ASN A 43 8.79 18.43 8.69
N THR A 44 7.71 18.91 8.07
CA THR A 44 7.33 20.34 8.02
C THR A 44 6.03 20.45 7.22
N ASP A 45 4.91 20.22 7.90
CA ASP A 45 3.53 20.72 7.63
C ASP A 45 2.54 19.88 8.46
N THR A 46 2.88 19.72 9.73
CA THR A 46 2.18 18.88 10.69
C THR A 46 0.93 19.62 11.17
N ILE A 47 -0.14 19.58 10.37
CA ILE A 47 -1.47 19.67 10.97
C ILE A 47 -1.70 18.32 11.64
N LEU A 48 -1.36 18.23 12.92
CA LEU A 48 -1.67 17.12 13.83
C LEU A 48 -3.17 16.87 13.81
N VAL A 49 -3.59 15.91 12.99
CA VAL A 49 -4.94 15.36 12.98
C VAL A 49 -4.77 13.86 12.81
N GLY A 50 -4.48 13.21 13.95
CA GLY A 50 -4.32 11.77 14.08
C GLY A 50 -3.13 11.20 13.31
N ASP A 51 -2.28 10.41 13.96
CA ASP A 51 -1.36 9.57 13.20
C ASP A 51 -2.21 8.65 12.30
N VAL A 52 -2.03 8.78 10.98
CA VAL A 52 -2.65 7.90 9.99
C VAL A 52 -1.66 6.76 9.73
N LEU A 53 -1.99 5.56 10.16
CA LEU A 53 -1.15 4.38 9.97
C LEU A 53 -1.77 3.44 8.93
N LEU A 54 -1.01 3.03 7.92
CA LEU A 54 -1.41 1.94 7.03
C LEU A 54 -1.36 0.62 7.83
N LEU A 55 -2.52 -0.01 8.01
CA LEU A 55 -2.69 -1.24 8.78
C LEU A 55 -2.49 -2.48 7.93
N ASN A 56 -3.09 -2.51 6.75
CA ASN A 56 -3.11 -3.69 5.89
C ASN A 56 -3.26 -3.29 4.42
N LYS A 57 -2.70 -4.12 3.54
CA LYS A 57 -2.84 -4.04 2.09
C LYS A 57 -3.19 -5.43 1.56
N LYS A 58 -4.31 -5.53 0.85
CA LYS A 58 -4.74 -6.77 0.21
C LYS A 58 -4.86 -6.58 -1.28
N ASP A 59 -4.18 -7.45 -2.02
CA ASP A 59 -4.31 -7.60 -3.46
C ASP A 59 -5.02 -8.93 -3.76
N SER A 60 -6.02 -8.92 -4.63
CA SER A 60 -6.64 -10.14 -5.15
C SER A 60 -6.71 -10.10 -6.68
N SER A 61 -6.36 -11.22 -7.32
CA SER A 61 -6.34 -11.36 -8.78
C SER A 61 -7.50 -12.24 -9.25
N GLY A 62 -8.27 -11.77 -10.25
CA GLY A 62 -9.24 -12.58 -10.97
C GLY A 62 -8.58 -13.46 -12.05
N LEU A 63 -9.06 -14.70 -12.20
CA LEU A 63 -8.36 -15.82 -12.85
C LEU A 63 -8.32 -15.85 -14.39
N VAL A 64 -8.73 -14.81 -15.12
CA VAL A 64 -8.81 -14.90 -16.59
C VAL A 64 -8.20 -13.67 -17.26
N SER A 65 -7.01 -13.89 -17.85
CA SER A 65 -6.28 -13.03 -18.78
C SER A 65 -5.98 -11.59 -18.33
N ASN A 66 -4.72 -11.33 -18.01
CA ASN A 66 -4.03 -10.03 -17.91
C ASN A 66 -4.61 -9.00 -16.91
N PHE A 67 -4.13 -9.13 -15.66
CA PHE A 67 -3.90 -8.06 -14.68
C PHE A 67 -5.07 -7.13 -14.33
N ILE A 68 -6.18 -7.70 -13.90
CA ILE A 68 -7.24 -6.95 -13.24
C ILE A 68 -7.14 -7.25 -11.74
N LEU A 69 -6.36 -6.42 -11.03
CA LEU A 69 -6.14 -6.52 -9.58
C LEU A 69 -7.23 -5.74 -8.85
N ASN A 70 -7.86 -6.35 -7.84
CA ASN A 70 -8.57 -5.60 -6.82
C ASN A 70 -7.61 -5.33 -5.66
N ARG A 71 -7.55 -4.09 -5.17
CA ARG A 71 -6.72 -3.70 -4.02
C ARG A 71 -7.53 -2.99 -2.96
N THR A 72 -7.34 -3.37 -1.69
CA THR A 72 -7.90 -2.67 -0.55
C THR A 72 -6.79 -2.31 0.43
N GLU A 73 -6.76 -1.05 0.85
CA GLU A 73 -5.83 -0.53 1.84
C GLU A 73 -6.61 0.00 3.06
N TYR A 74 -6.19 -0.42 4.25
CA TYR A 74 -6.82 -0.06 5.52
C TYR A 74 -5.93 0.89 6.30
N PHE A 75 -6.50 2.00 6.80
CA PHE A 75 -5.79 3.04 7.52
C PHE A 75 -6.39 3.25 8.91
N LEU A 76 -5.55 3.22 9.94
CA LEU A 76 -5.90 3.59 11.32
C LEU A 76 -5.77 5.10 11.50
N ILE A 77 -6.78 5.72 12.11
CA ILE A 77 -6.78 7.12 12.51
C ILE A 77 -6.78 7.18 14.03
N LYS A 78 -5.65 7.60 14.61
CA LYS A 78 -5.56 7.83 16.06
C LYS A 78 -6.26 9.12 16.47
N GLY A 79 -6.87 9.11 17.66
CA GLY A 79 -7.51 10.30 18.21
C GLY A 79 -8.62 10.88 17.32
N TYR A 80 -9.29 10.04 16.54
CA TYR A 80 -10.43 10.47 15.72
C TYR A 80 -11.53 11.06 16.59
N THR A 81 -12.01 12.23 16.22
CA THR A 81 -13.22 12.82 16.81
C THR A 81 -14.24 13.10 15.70
N PRO A 82 -15.56 13.06 15.98
CA PRO A 82 -16.58 13.41 14.99
C PRO A 82 -16.43 14.84 14.43
N GLU A 83 -15.83 15.75 15.20
CA GLU A 83 -15.55 17.14 14.82
C GLU A 83 -14.30 17.25 13.93
N MET A 84 -13.52 16.17 13.81
CA MET A 84 -12.39 16.10 12.90
C MET A 84 -12.85 16.39 11.48
N LYS A 85 -12.22 17.38 10.84
CA LYS A 85 -12.67 17.83 9.53
C LYS A 85 -12.42 16.75 8.48
N VAL A 86 -13.49 16.29 7.84
CA VAL A 86 -13.48 15.41 6.64
C VAL A 86 -12.43 15.83 5.61
N GLN A 87 -12.18 17.13 5.49
CA GLN A 87 -11.17 17.74 4.62
C GLN A 87 -9.75 17.20 4.82
N VAL A 88 -9.41 16.73 6.02
CA VAL A 88 -8.08 16.16 6.32
C VAL A 88 -7.93 14.81 5.63
N ILE A 89 -8.92 13.93 5.78
CA ILE A 89 -8.93 12.61 5.14
C ILE A 89 -9.01 12.79 3.62
N ASP A 90 -9.82 13.71 3.11
CA ASP A 90 -9.87 14.05 1.68
C ASP A 90 -8.51 14.51 1.13
N ARG A 91 -7.77 15.31 1.90
CA ARG A 91 -6.44 15.77 1.51
C ARG A 91 -5.46 14.59 1.50
N TYR A 92 -5.52 13.73 2.51
CA TYR A 92 -4.68 12.54 2.58
C TYR A 92 -4.92 11.62 1.38
N VAL A 93 -6.18 11.33 1.06
CA VAL A 93 -6.57 10.51 -0.10
C VAL A 93 -6.02 11.10 -1.39
N ARG A 94 -6.20 12.40 -1.62
CA ARG A 94 -5.69 13.04 -2.85
C ARG A 94 -4.17 12.98 -2.98
N LYS A 95 -3.45 13.07 -1.85
CA LYS A 95 -1.98 13.06 -1.83
C LYS A 95 -1.39 11.65 -1.97
N ASN A 96 -2.05 10.64 -1.39
CA ASN A 96 -1.49 9.30 -1.24
C ASN A 96 -2.16 8.23 -2.10
N LYS A 97 -3.19 8.57 -2.90
CA LYS A 97 -3.72 7.63 -3.88
C LYS A 97 -2.63 7.23 -4.87
N PRO A 98 -2.58 5.96 -5.30
CA PRO A 98 -1.69 5.54 -6.38
C PRO A 98 -1.84 6.43 -7.63
N SER A 99 -0.73 6.66 -8.34
CA SER A 99 -0.75 7.38 -9.61
C SER A 99 -1.32 6.53 -10.75
N ASP A 100 -1.23 5.21 -10.64
CA ASP A 100 -1.57 4.21 -11.65
C ASP A 100 -2.86 3.43 -11.31
N LEU A 101 -3.89 4.15 -10.86
CA LEU A 101 -5.15 3.54 -10.42
C LEU A 101 -5.88 2.76 -11.52
N GLU A 102 -5.64 3.09 -12.79
CA GLU A 102 -6.19 2.42 -13.97
C GLU A 102 -5.74 0.97 -14.11
N LYS A 103 -4.67 0.55 -13.41
CA LYS A 103 -4.23 -0.85 -13.37
C LYS A 103 -5.10 -1.73 -12.46
N PHE A 104 -5.93 -1.12 -11.62
CA PHE A 104 -6.83 -1.84 -10.72
C PHE A 104 -8.24 -1.85 -11.30
N ASN A 105 -8.87 -3.03 -11.24
CA ASN A 105 -10.32 -3.14 -11.44
C ASN A 105 -11.07 -2.26 -10.44
N SER A 106 -10.60 -2.38 -9.20
CA SER A 106 -11.18 -1.81 -8.01
C SER A 106 -10.03 -1.51 -7.06
N PHE A 107 -10.02 -0.29 -6.55
CA PHE A 107 -9.13 0.14 -5.49
C PHE A 107 -9.97 0.75 -4.38
N ALA A 108 -9.70 0.42 -3.12
CA ALA A 108 -10.39 0.99 -1.98
C ALA A 108 -9.41 1.45 -0.91
N MET A 109 -9.63 2.65 -0.37
CA MET A 109 -9.00 3.13 0.86
C MET A 109 -10.05 3.19 1.96
N ILE A 110 -9.85 2.44 3.03
CA ILE A 110 -10.76 2.34 4.17
C ILE A 110 -10.09 2.96 5.40
N PHE A 111 -10.75 3.93 6.00
CA PHE A 111 -10.28 4.64 7.19
C PHE A 111 -11.06 4.20 8.42
N ILE A 112 -10.34 3.80 9.47
CA ILE A 112 -10.87 3.22 10.69
C ILE A 112 -10.32 4.02 11.87
N LYS A 113 -11.14 4.35 12.87
CA LYS A 113 -10.68 5.01 14.09
C LYS A 113 -10.05 4.00 15.04
N GLU A 114 -9.07 4.47 15.80
CA GLU A 114 -8.50 3.69 16.90
C GLU A 114 -9.54 3.40 17.99
N SER A 115 -9.55 2.15 18.45
CA SER A 115 -10.38 1.66 19.55
C SER A 115 -9.58 0.68 20.42
N ALA A 116 -10.18 0.21 21.52
CA ALA A 116 -9.55 -0.79 22.37
C ALA A 116 -9.25 -2.10 21.59
N GLU A 117 -10.11 -2.43 20.61
CA GLU A 117 -9.98 -3.61 19.76
C GLU A 117 -9.06 -3.34 18.56
N ILE A 118 -9.21 -2.17 17.93
CA ILE A 118 -8.47 -1.78 16.72
C ILE A 118 -7.39 -0.76 17.08
N ASN A 119 -6.17 -1.23 17.28
CA ASN A 119 -5.00 -0.40 17.52
C ASN A 119 -3.75 -1.05 16.89
N GLU A 120 -2.64 -0.32 16.91
CA GLU A 120 -1.39 -0.75 16.28
C GLU A 120 -0.84 -2.09 16.77
N LYS A 121 -1.19 -2.51 17.98
CA LYS A 121 -0.73 -3.78 18.54
C LYS A 121 -1.63 -4.95 18.14
N ASN A 122 -2.93 -4.74 18.09
CA ASN A 122 -3.91 -5.81 17.92
C ASN A 122 -4.22 -6.12 16.43
N VAL A 123 -4.08 -5.14 15.55
CA VAL A 123 -4.44 -5.30 14.12
C VAL A 123 -3.45 -6.15 13.32
N PRO A 124 -2.11 -6.01 13.47
CA PRO A 124 -1.15 -6.79 12.69
C PRO A 124 -1.30 -8.31 12.89
N ASP A 125 -1.72 -8.72 14.08
CA ASP A 125 -1.88 -10.14 14.44
C ASP A 125 -3.18 -10.75 13.90
N ASN A 126 -4.12 -9.93 13.41
CA ASN A 126 -5.42 -10.39 12.92
C ASN A 126 -5.95 -9.51 11.77
N ALA A 127 -5.15 -9.34 10.72
CA ALA A 127 -5.53 -8.53 9.56
C ALA A 127 -6.78 -9.06 8.83
N GLU A 128 -7.03 -10.38 8.89
CA GLU A 128 -8.24 -11.02 8.37
C GLU A 128 -9.52 -10.58 9.10
N MET A 129 -9.39 -10.13 10.34
CA MET A 129 -10.51 -9.56 11.10
C MET A 129 -11.15 -8.38 10.36
N LEU A 130 -10.33 -7.53 9.71
CA LEU A 130 -10.80 -6.37 8.95
C LEU A 130 -11.65 -6.75 7.73
N GLU A 131 -11.59 -8.01 7.33
CA GLU A 131 -12.22 -8.58 6.15
C GLU A 131 -13.40 -9.50 6.49
N THR A 132 -13.58 -9.80 7.77
CA THR A 132 -14.62 -10.71 8.23
C THR A 132 -16.00 -10.07 8.00
N PRO A 133 -16.96 -10.76 7.37
CA PRO A 133 -18.33 -10.27 7.24
C PRO A 133 -18.92 -9.94 8.61
N GLY A 134 -19.34 -8.69 8.81
CA GLY A 134 -19.75 -8.17 10.12
C GLY A 134 -18.75 -7.18 10.72
N PHE A 135 -17.48 -7.23 10.31
CA PHE A 135 -16.47 -6.29 10.78
C PHE A 135 -16.73 -4.86 10.27
N SER A 136 -17.22 -4.74 9.03
CA SER A 136 -17.70 -3.48 8.46
C SER A 136 -18.90 -2.87 9.19
N VAL A 137 -19.54 -3.64 10.09
CA VAL A 137 -20.65 -3.20 10.94
C VAL A 137 -20.15 -2.68 12.29
N HIS A 138 -18.84 -2.79 12.57
CA HIS A 138 -18.26 -2.20 13.77
C HIS A 138 -18.20 -0.67 13.69
N LYS A 139 -18.31 -0.06 14.87
CA LYS A 139 -18.49 1.39 15.07
C LYS A 139 -17.30 2.24 14.65
N ASP A 140 -16.24 1.60 14.17
CA ASP A 140 -14.92 2.18 14.03
C ASP A 140 -14.61 2.63 12.61
N PHE A 141 -15.40 2.21 11.61
CA PHE A 141 -15.25 2.73 10.25
C PHE A 141 -15.62 4.21 10.22
N ILE A 142 -14.83 4.99 9.48
CA ILE A 142 -14.99 6.44 9.33
C ILE A 142 -15.33 6.78 7.88
N PHE A 143 -14.46 6.40 6.94
CA PHE A 143 -14.62 6.67 5.52
C PHE A 143 -14.21 5.48 4.68
N SER A 144 -14.85 5.33 3.53
CA SER A 144 -14.38 4.47 2.45
C SER A 144 -14.36 5.28 1.16
N TYR A 145 -13.24 5.21 0.44
CA TYR A 145 -13.11 5.76 -0.90
C TYR A 145 -12.89 4.59 -1.84
N SER A 146 -13.68 4.52 -2.91
CA SER A 146 -13.59 3.45 -3.89
C SER A 146 -13.39 4.01 -5.29
N TRP A 147 -12.46 3.40 -6.01
CA TRP A 147 -12.20 3.64 -7.42
C TRP A 147 -12.47 2.35 -8.19
N GLU A 148 -12.99 2.50 -9.41
CA GLU A 148 -13.05 1.41 -10.37
C GLU A 148 -12.47 1.89 -11.68
N ASN A 149 -11.52 1.13 -12.23
CA ASN A 149 -10.82 1.46 -13.47
C ASN A 149 -10.28 2.90 -13.46
N GLY A 150 -9.63 3.31 -12.38
CA GLY A 150 -9.08 4.65 -12.20
C GLY A 150 -10.07 5.76 -11.82
N ILE A 151 -11.38 5.51 -11.89
CA ILE A 151 -12.42 6.52 -11.65
C ILE A 151 -12.96 6.40 -10.23
N LEU A 152 -13.01 7.51 -9.48
CA LEU A 152 -13.64 7.54 -8.16
C LEU A 152 -15.14 7.25 -8.31
N LYS A 153 -15.61 6.16 -7.73
CA LYS A 153 -17.00 5.71 -7.76
C LYS A 153 -17.78 6.06 -6.52
N GLY A 154 -17.11 6.09 -5.38
CA GLY A 154 -17.79 6.25 -4.10
C GLY A 154 -16.91 6.89 -3.06
N LYS A 155 -17.54 7.75 -2.27
CA LYS A 155 -17.06 8.20 -0.97
C LYS A 155 -18.19 7.95 0.02
N LEU A 156 -17.97 7.03 0.94
CA LEU A 156 -18.92 6.69 1.98
C LEU A 156 -18.40 7.18 3.32
N ARG A 157 -19.27 7.86 4.07
CA ARG A 157 -19.03 8.19 5.48
C ARG A 157 -19.77 7.21 6.36
N PHE A 158 -19.12 6.80 7.44
CA PHE A 158 -19.67 5.90 8.43
C PHE A 158 -19.75 6.58 9.79
N GLU A 159 -20.83 6.35 10.52
CA GLU A 159 -20.95 6.68 11.93
C GLU A 159 -21.59 5.49 12.67
N ASN A 160 -20.87 4.94 13.64
CA ASN A 160 -21.31 3.80 14.43
C ASN A 160 -21.78 2.60 13.58
N GLY A 161 -21.03 2.27 12.52
CA GLY A 161 -21.32 1.14 11.63
C GLY A 161 -22.44 1.41 10.61
N LYS A 162 -22.95 2.64 10.51
CA LYS A 162 -23.98 3.03 9.56
C LYS A 162 -23.44 4.04 8.55
N ILE A 163 -23.81 3.88 7.28
CA ILE A 163 -23.51 4.87 6.25
C ILE A 163 -24.38 6.11 6.47
N THR A 164 -23.76 7.28 6.66
CA THR A 164 -24.47 8.53 6.96
C THR A 164 -24.58 9.47 5.76
N ASP A 165 -23.60 9.45 4.85
CA ASP A 165 -23.64 10.19 3.59
C ASP A 165 -23.67 9.21 2.41
N LYS A 166 -24.87 8.90 1.92
CA LYS A 166 -25.08 8.33 0.59
C LYS A 166 -25.30 9.48 -0.40
N LYS A 167 -24.24 10.13 -0.87
CA LYS A 167 -24.33 10.98 -2.06
C LYS A 167 -23.29 10.52 -3.07
N ASN A 168 -23.80 10.05 -4.21
CA ASN A 168 -23.04 9.73 -5.42
C ASN A 168 -22.48 11.02 -6.02
#